data_AF-A0A2V9DR28-F1
#
_entry.id   AF-A0A2V9DR28-F1
#
_cell.length_a   1.000
_cell.length_b   1.000
_cell.length_c   1.000
_cell.angle_alpha   90.00
_cell.angle_beta   90.00
_cell.angle_gamma   90.00
#
_symmetry.space_group_name_H-M   'P 1'
#
loop_
_entity.id
_entity.type
_entity.pdbx_description
1 polymer ?
#
loop_
_entity_poly.entity_id
_entity_poly.type
_entity_poly.pdbx_seq_one_letter_code
_entity_poly.pdbx_strand_id
1 'polypeptide(L)'
;MGTVAIRSGEPRERRGGQSGDLQGLSSRPTADSESVQELLEEGNALEAEVLQGVENAPNADQGQVRTQQVPEDDVPQEYLDKDQ
;
A
#
# COMPACT_ATOMS: atom_id res chain seq x y z
N MET A 1 -22.42 -14.15 39.54
CA MET A 1 -20.98 -14.19 39.20
C MET A 1 -20.61 -15.66 38.98
N GLY A 2 -20.11 -15.99 37.78
CA GLY A 2 -19.68 -17.33 37.42
C GLY A 2 -19.01 -17.28 36.05
N THR A 3 -17.72 -17.61 36.00
CA THR A 3 -16.83 -17.54 34.84
C THR A 3 -17.03 -18.74 33.92
N VAL A 4 -17.03 -18.55 32.60
CA VAL A 4 -16.94 -19.64 31.62
C VAL A 4 -15.56 -19.61 30.97
N ALA A 5 -14.83 -20.72 31.15
CA ALA A 5 -13.51 -20.97 30.59
C ALA A 5 -13.59 -21.18 29.07
N ILE A 6 -12.77 -20.45 28.31
CA ILE A 6 -12.56 -20.70 26.88
C ILE A 6 -11.48 -21.77 26.76
N ARG A 7 -11.88 -22.95 26.27
CA ARG A 7 -10.98 -24.05 25.95
C ARG A 7 -10.10 -23.67 24.76
N SER A 8 -8.82 -23.92 24.90
CA SER A 8 -7.74 -23.75 23.93
C SER A 8 -7.95 -24.62 22.69
N GLY A 9 -7.84 -24.01 21.52
CA GLY A 9 -7.85 -24.67 20.21
C GLY A 9 -7.31 -23.73 19.13
N GLU A 10 -6.00 -23.84 18.91
CA GLU A 10 -5.16 -23.53 17.72
C GLU A 10 -5.32 -22.17 16.97
N PRO A 11 -4.19 -21.56 16.54
CA PRO A 11 -4.20 -20.27 15.86
C PRO A 11 -4.69 -20.43 14.42
N ARG A 12 -6.01 -20.27 14.22
CA ARG A 12 -6.55 -20.02 12.88
C ARG A 12 -6.00 -18.70 12.36
N GLU A 13 -5.18 -18.82 11.32
CA GLU A 13 -4.64 -17.71 10.56
C GLU A 13 -5.75 -16.71 10.25
N ARG A 14 -5.56 -15.46 10.69
CA ARG A 14 -6.37 -14.34 10.21
C ARG A 14 -5.90 -14.02 8.80
N ARG A 15 -6.26 -14.85 7.82
CA ARG A 15 -6.14 -14.48 6.41
C ARG A 15 -6.98 -13.23 6.22
N GLY A 16 -6.33 -12.14 5.79
CA GLY A 16 -6.95 -10.85 5.52
C GLY A 16 -8.05 -10.99 4.47
N GLY A 17 -9.29 -11.09 4.92
CA GLY A 17 -10.48 -11.11 4.09
C GLY A 17 -11.23 -9.77 4.18
N GLN A 18 -10.52 -8.65 4.08
CA GLN A 18 -11.17 -7.34 3.91
C GLN A 18 -11.17 -6.95 2.43
N SER A 19 -11.66 -7.84 1.56
CA SER A 19 -12.06 -7.41 0.22
C SER A 19 -13.47 -6.86 0.34
N GLY A 20 -13.53 -5.59 0.75
CA GLY A 20 -14.76 -4.81 0.72
C GLY A 20 -15.09 -4.48 -0.72
N ASP A 21 -16.33 -4.76 -1.10
CA ASP A 21 -16.90 -4.33 -2.38
C ASP A 21 -16.71 -2.82 -2.56
N LEU A 22 -15.99 -2.42 -3.62
CA LEU A 22 -15.79 -1.02 -3.97
C LEU A 22 -16.99 -0.44 -4.73
N GLN A 23 -17.99 -1.25 -5.11
CA GLN A 23 -19.22 -0.73 -5.70
C GLN A 23 -19.91 0.23 -4.72
N GLY A 24 -20.15 1.46 -5.18
CA GLY A 24 -20.82 2.50 -4.39
C GLY A 24 -19.89 3.41 -3.59
N LEU A 25 -18.58 3.12 -3.55
CA LEU A 25 -17.59 4.08 -3.06
C LEU A 25 -17.22 5.07 -4.15
N SER A 26 -17.13 6.35 -3.78
CA SER A 26 -16.64 7.40 -4.67
C SER A 26 -15.18 7.15 -5.03
N SER A 27 -14.85 7.21 -6.32
CA SER A 27 -13.45 7.20 -6.78
C SER A 27 -12.71 8.51 -6.48
N ARG A 28 -13.45 9.57 -6.13
CA ARG A 28 -12.82 10.78 -5.58
C ARG A 28 -12.33 10.49 -4.16
N PRO A 29 -11.06 10.74 -3.86
CA PRO A 29 -10.56 10.70 -2.49
C PRO A 29 -11.40 11.64 -1.62
N THR A 30 -11.86 11.12 -0.48
CA THR A 30 -12.66 11.87 0.50
C THR A 30 -11.78 12.63 1.50
N ALA A 31 -10.50 12.23 1.61
CA ALA A 31 -9.47 12.96 2.36
C ALA A 31 -8.88 14.06 1.48
N ASP A 32 -8.45 15.15 2.11
CA ASP A 32 -7.68 16.20 1.44
C ASP A 32 -6.40 15.58 0.83
N SER A 33 -5.95 16.11 -0.31
CA SER A 33 -4.71 15.63 -0.94
C SER A 33 -3.52 16.07 -0.09
N GLU A 34 -2.85 15.11 0.53
CA GLU A 34 -1.62 15.33 1.29
C GLU A 34 -0.46 15.70 0.36
N SER A 35 0.44 16.54 0.85
CA SER A 35 1.67 16.89 0.11
C SER A 35 2.79 15.87 0.35
N VAL A 36 3.77 15.77 -0.56
CA VAL A 36 4.97 14.92 -0.36
C VAL A 36 5.68 15.24 0.96
N GLN A 37 5.75 16.52 1.32
CA GLN A 37 6.36 16.99 2.56
C GLN A 37 5.60 16.45 3.79
N GLU A 38 4.28 16.51 3.77
CA GLU A 38 3.41 16.04 4.85
C GLU A 38 3.53 14.53 5.05
N LEU A 39 3.52 13.75 3.97
CA LEU A 39 3.72 12.31 4.03
C LEU A 39 5.07 11.91 4.64
N LEU A 40 6.13 12.67 4.36
CA LEU A 40 7.44 12.45 4.98
C LEU A 40 7.43 12.77 6.48
N GLU A 41 6.72 13.82 6.88
CA GLU A 41 6.59 14.23 8.28
C GLU A 41 5.78 13.21 9.11
N GLU A 42 4.81 12.54 8.49
CA GLU A 42 4.02 11.46 9.11
C GLU A 42 4.71 10.09 9.09
N GLY A 43 5.82 9.96 8.35
CA GLY A 43 6.58 8.72 8.22
C GLY A 43 6.12 7.78 7.10
N ASN A 44 5.26 8.26 6.20
CA ASN A 44 4.76 7.55 5.02
C ASN A 44 5.75 7.71 3.83
N ALA A 45 6.99 7.27 4.02
CA ALA A 45 8.07 7.51 3.07
C ALA A 45 7.87 6.79 1.72
N LEU A 46 7.23 5.62 1.72
CA LEU A 46 6.94 4.86 0.51
C LEU A 46 5.92 5.59 -0.36
N GLU A 47 4.82 6.06 0.24
CA GLU A 47 3.78 6.84 -0.41
C GLU A 47 4.34 8.17 -0.95
N ALA A 48 5.19 8.83 -0.17
CA ALA A 48 5.87 10.06 -0.59
C ALA A 48 6.75 9.84 -1.82
N GLU A 49 7.52 8.76 -1.88
CA GLU A 49 8.37 8.42 -3.04
C GLU A 49 7.53 8.16 -4.29
N VAL A 50 6.43 7.41 -4.16
CA VAL A 50 5.52 7.12 -5.28
C VAL A 50 4.89 8.41 -5.82
N LEU A 51 4.36 9.27 -4.94
CA LEU A 51 3.76 10.54 -5.37
C LEU A 51 4.79 11.49 -5.95
N GLN A 52 5.98 11.57 -5.36
CA GLN A 52 7.09 12.35 -5.92
C GLN A 52 7.43 11.90 -7.35
N GLY A 53 7.40 10.59 -7.63
CA GLY A 53 7.59 10.06 -8.98
C GLY A 53 6.51 10.49 -9.97
N VAL A 54 5.26 10.57 -9.52
CA VAL A 54 4.12 11.04 -10.34
C VAL A 54 4.18 12.54 -10.57
N GLU A 55 4.42 13.35 -9.54
CA GLU A 55 4.47 14.81 -9.64
C GLU A 55 5.65 15.32 -10.48
N ASN A 56 6.79 14.62 -10.42
CA ASN A 56 7.95 14.94 -11.25
C ASN A 56 7.91 14.31 -12.65
N ALA A 57 6.88 13.50 -12.95
CA ALA A 57 6.75 12.92 -14.27
C ALA A 57 6.52 14.04 -15.31
N PRO A 58 7.17 13.95 -16.49
CA PRO A 58 6.77 14.80 -17.60
C PRO A 58 5.30 14.55 -17.95
N ASN A 59 4.62 15.53 -18.54
CA ASN A 59 3.27 15.31 -19.05
C ASN A 59 3.27 14.10 -20.01
N ALA A 60 2.15 13.40 -20.09
CA ALA A 60 2.05 12.13 -20.82
C ALA A 60 2.42 12.25 -22.32
N ASP A 61 2.26 13.44 -22.90
CA ASP A 61 2.64 13.77 -24.28
C ASP A 61 4.09 14.24 -24.44
N GLN A 62 4.79 14.50 -23.34
CA GLN A 62 6.15 15.05 -23.32
C GLN A 62 7.24 13.99 -23.11
N GLY A 63 6.92 12.81 -22.57
CA GLY A 63 7.91 11.75 -22.41
C GLY A 63 7.47 10.58 -21.54
N GLN A 64 8.32 9.56 -21.47
CA GLN A 64 8.13 8.40 -20.60
C GLN A 64 8.52 8.75 -19.15
N VAL A 65 7.88 8.08 -18.18
CA VAL A 65 8.31 8.08 -16.78
C VAL A 65 9.69 7.44 -16.61
N ARG A 66 10.48 7.95 -15.67
CA ARG A 66 11.76 7.34 -15.29
C ARG A 66 11.53 6.37 -14.13
N THR A 67 11.92 5.12 -14.31
CA THR A 67 11.82 4.09 -13.26
C THR A 67 13.02 4.16 -12.32
N GLN A 68 12.77 3.99 -11.02
CA GLN A 68 13.78 3.81 -9.98
C GLN A 68 13.82 2.32 -9.60
N GLN A 69 15.02 1.73 -9.50
CA GLN A 69 15.22 0.36 -9.01
C GLN A 69 15.64 0.40 -7.55
N VAL A 70 15.03 -0.43 -6.73
CA VAL A 70 15.39 -0.65 -5.31
C VAL A 70 16.19 -1.96 -5.17
N PRO A 71 16.95 -2.15 -4.06
CA PRO A 71 17.65 -3.41 -3.81
C PRO A 71 16.70 -4.60 -3.82
N GLU A 72 17.16 -5.77 -4.29
CA GLU A 72 16.33 -6.98 -4.37
C GLU A 72 15.82 -7.44 -3.00
N ASP A 73 16.59 -7.20 -1.93
CA ASP A 73 16.20 -7.49 -0.55
C ASP A 73 14.99 -6.66 -0.06
N ASP A 74 14.77 -5.48 -0.66
CA ASP A 74 13.65 -4.59 -0.36
C ASP A 74 12.45 -4.83 -1.29
N VAL A 75 12.56 -5.75 -2.27
CA VAL A 75 11.46 -6.15 -3.15
C VAL A 75 10.70 -7.31 -2.51
N PRO A 76 9.36 -7.23 -2.37
CA PRO A 76 8.57 -8.37 -1.90
C PRO A 76 8.80 -9.60 -2.78
N GLN A 77 8.96 -10.76 -2.14
CA GLN A 77 9.29 -12.02 -2.82
C GLN A 77 8.32 -12.36 -3.97
N GLU A 78 7.05 -11.96 -3.85
CA GLU A 78 6.01 -12.12 -4.88
C GLU A 78 6.39 -11.51 -6.25
N TYR A 79 7.31 -10.53 -6.28
CA TYR A 79 7.77 -9.91 -7.53
C TYR A 79 9.11 -10.46 -8.06
N LEU A 80 9.82 -11.25 -7.25
CA LEU A 80 11.11 -11.86 -7.61
C LEU A 80 10.91 -13.23 -8.27
N ASP A 81 9.88 -13.99 -7.85
CA ASP A 81 9.51 -15.27 -8.45
C ASP A 81 8.65 -15.08 -9.72
N LYS A 82 9.27 -14.65 -10.82
CA LYS A 82 8.61 -14.51 -12.13
C LYS A 82 8.58 -15.80 -12.96
N ASP A 83 9.23 -16.85 -12.48
CA ASP A 83 9.45 -18.12 -13.20
C ASP A 83 8.78 -19.35 -12.54
N GLN A 84 7.72 -19.17 -11.74
CA GLN A 84 6.91 -20.29 -11.22
C GLN A 84 5.57 -20.45 -11.95
#